data_AF-A0A933UAK9-F1
#
_entry.id   AF-A0A933UAK9-F1
#
_cell.length_a   1.000
_cell.length_b   1.000
_cell.length_c   1.000
_cell.angle_alpha   90.00
_cell.angle_beta   90.00
_cell.angle_gamma   90.00
#
_symmetry.space_group_name_H-M   'P 1'
#
loop_
_entity.id
_entity.type
_entity.pdbx_description
1 polymer ?
#
loop_
_entity_poly.entity_id
_entity_poly.type
_entity_poly.pdbx_seq_one_letter_code
_entity_poly.pdbx_strand_id
1 'polypeptide(L)'
;MKALAERARQLGNTLYPKVCALLADGDTKFPRQFDLQFKKRLPNGNTADSPPNRVRLNATHARMFRDKPGMLDQVLIHEMAHVAQHYEQPIIGRWLVRSHDPPAHWAEGIADYVCFKLGETNGRCAQCDFSYPDFRSGYSCAGAFLLYVERTYNSDLVRQLNTRLRHGGYSDEFFANATGRSLPQLWMEFQQTAAFTPNAARMLALRQALGYVQGKPPEDVEQRFKAFVDQNADALTRELLKAVRVPAAGDLQARLVGFLYLTQPGGAAETFMARLQKAGKLPGFAKGEKGTLSSFLNADALSVSFPVNRSFTATKRGEPSCYHYELARASAEAEWQLQRAWRTNPDGTVAEEYLAR
;
A
#
# COMPACT_ATOMS: atom_id res chain seq x y z
N MET A 1 -6.29 5.39 -25.30
CA MET A 1 -4.81 5.56 -25.27
C MET A 1 -4.37 6.97 -25.64
N LYS A 2 -4.77 7.55 -26.79
CA LYS A 2 -4.37 8.92 -27.18
C LYS A 2 -4.58 9.98 -26.08
N ALA A 3 -5.78 10.05 -25.51
CA ALA A 3 -6.09 10.99 -24.42
C ALA A 3 -5.22 10.78 -23.17
N LEU A 4 -4.90 9.53 -22.83
CA LEU A 4 -4.06 9.20 -21.67
C LEU A 4 -2.60 9.62 -21.90
N ALA A 5 -2.09 9.43 -23.12
CA ALA A 5 -0.75 9.89 -23.50
C ALA A 5 -0.65 11.42 -23.49
N GLU A 6 -1.67 12.11 -23.99
CA GLU A 6 -1.72 13.57 -23.96
C GLU A 6 -1.75 14.12 -22.53
N ARG A 7 -2.57 13.52 -21.65
CA ARG A 7 -2.58 13.88 -20.22
C ARG A 7 -1.22 13.63 -19.56
N ALA A 8 -0.61 12.47 -19.81
CA ALA A 8 0.71 12.16 -19.27
C ALA A 8 1.78 13.17 -19.72
N ARG A 9 1.74 13.59 -20.99
CA ARG A 9 2.62 14.65 -21.53
C ARG A 9 2.39 16.00 -20.82
N GLN A 10 1.14 16.41 -20.62
CA GLN A 10 0.81 17.65 -19.92
C GLN A 10 1.31 17.64 -18.47
N LEU A 11 1.10 16.52 -17.76
CA LEU A 11 1.62 16.32 -16.41
C LEU A 11 3.15 16.38 -16.39
N GLY A 12 3.82 15.68 -17.32
CA GLY A 12 5.27 15.72 -17.46
C GLY A 12 5.80 17.14 -17.61
N ASN A 13 5.23 17.92 -18.53
CA ASN A 13 5.65 19.31 -18.76
C ASN A 13 5.39 20.23 -17.56
N THR A 14 4.29 20.00 -16.82
CA THR A 14 3.86 20.90 -15.73
C THR A 14 4.53 20.57 -14.40
N LEU A 15 4.74 19.29 -14.11
CA LEU A 15 5.18 18.80 -12.81
C LEU A 15 6.67 18.50 -12.77
N TYR A 16 7.29 18.05 -13.87
CA TYR A 16 8.71 17.72 -13.85
C TYR A 16 9.61 18.89 -13.41
N PRO A 17 9.37 20.16 -13.84
CA PRO A 17 10.14 21.29 -13.29
C PRO A 17 10.01 21.44 -11.77
N LYS A 18 8.83 21.14 -11.21
CA LYS A 18 8.60 21.17 -9.75
C LYS A 18 9.32 20.03 -9.05
N VAL A 19 9.32 18.84 -9.65
CA VAL A 19 10.11 17.67 -9.18
C VAL A 19 11.60 18.03 -9.11
N CYS A 20 12.15 18.58 -10.19
CA CYS A 20 13.54 19.04 -10.23
C CYS A 20 13.83 20.10 -9.15
N ALA A 21 12.92 21.06 -8.95
CA ALA A 21 13.09 22.10 -7.94
C ALA A 21 13.14 21.54 -6.50
N LEU A 22 12.34 20.51 -6.19
CA LEU A 22 12.36 19.85 -4.87
C LEU A 22 13.68 19.11 -4.61
N LEU A 23 14.33 18.62 -5.66
CA LEU A 23 15.54 17.79 -5.59
C LEU A 23 16.84 18.55 -5.93
N ALA A 24 16.75 19.84 -6.25
CA ALA A 24 17.86 20.68 -6.65
C ALA A 24 18.84 20.93 -5.50
N ASP A 25 20.13 20.83 -5.79
CA ASP A 25 21.24 21.15 -4.87
C ASP A 25 22.06 22.36 -5.33
N GLY A 26 21.61 23.05 -6.37
CA GLY A 26 22.29 24.21 -6.97
C GLY A 26 23.26 23.84 -8.11
N ASP A 27 23.82 22.63 -8.08
CA ASP A 27 24.87 22.21 -9.03
C ASP A 27 24.38 21.19 -10.05
N THR A 28 23.37 20.39 -9.70
CA THR A 28 22.89 19.28 -10.53
C THR A 28 22.20 19.75 -11.80
N LYS A 29 22.68 19.21 -12.94
CA LYS A 29 22.02 19.34 -14.24
C LYS A 29 21.07 18.17 -14.46
N PHE A 30 19.79 18.40 -14.17
CA PHE A 30 18.73 17.43 -14.43
C PHE A 30 18.56 17.16 -15.93
N PRO A 31 18.14 15.94 -16.34
CA PRO A 31 17.71 15.69 -17.71
C PRO A 31 16.66 16.71 -18.14
N ARG A 32 16.85 17.38 -19.28
CA ARG A 32 15.89 18.39 -19.79
C ARG A 32 14.71 17.77 -20.53
N GLN A 33 14.87 16.53 -20.97
CA GLN A 33 13.89 15.77 -21.75
C GLN A 33 13.97 14.30 -21.36
N PHE A 34 12.83 13.62 -21.41
CA PHE A 34 12.70 12.17 -21.23
C PHE A 34 11.48 11.67 -22.01
N ASP A 35 11.48 10.39 -22.38
CA ASP A 35 10.33 9.82 -23.10
C ASP A 35 9.29 9.24 -22.14
N LEU A 36 8.02 9.51 -22.40
CA LEU A 36 6.89 8.81 -21.78
C LEU A 36 6.39 7.70 -22.72
N GLN A 37 6.37 6.45 -22.25
CA GLN A 37 6.02 5.30 -23.09
C GLN A 37 4.98 4.40 -22.43
N PHE A 38 3.82 4.20 -23.08
CA PHE A 38 2.90 3.13 -22.68
C PHE A 38 3.35 1.79 -23.29
N LYS A 39 3.85 0.88 -22.46
CA LYS A 39 4.27 -0.47 -22.88
C LYS A 39 3.13 -1.46 -22.70
N LYS A 40 2.97 -2.38 -23.65
CA LYS A 40 1.91 -3.41 -23.60
C LYS A 40 1.93 -4.21 -22.29
N ARG A 41 3.12 -4.52 -21.78
CA ARG A 41 3.38 -5.15 -20.49
C ARG A 41 4.78 -4.72 -20.02
N LEU A 42 4.95 -4.55 -18.71
CA LEU A 42 6.27 -4.40 -18.08
C LEU A 42 6.68 -5.69 -17.35
N PRO A 43 7.99 -5.91 -17.09
CA PRO A 43 8.47 -7.01 -16.27
C PRO A 43 7.78 -7.04 -14.90
N ASN A 44 7.58 -8.23 -14.34
CA ASN A 44 6.97 -8.48 -13.03
C ASN A 44 5.58 -7.87 -12.82
N GLY A 45 4.93 -7.38 -13.87
CA GLY A 45 3.63 -6.71 -13.77
C GLY A 45 3.70 -5.29 -13.19
N ASN A 46 4.89 -4.68 -13.08
CA ASN A 46 5.09 -3.34 -12.54
C ASN A 46 4.11 -2.33 -13.16
N THR A 47 3.65 -1.38 -12.36
CA THR A 47 2.77 -0.30 -12.82
C THR A 47 3.52 0.65 -13.76
N ALA A 48 4.77 0.93 -13.43
CA ALA A 48 5.70 1.73 -14.21
C ALA A 48 7.16 1.36 -13.90
N ASP A 49 8.09 1.87 -14.70
CA ASP A 49 9.52 1.90 -14.36
C ASP A 49 10.22 3.09 -15.06
N SER A 50 11.40 3.46 -14.55
CA SER A 50 12.17 4.62 -15.02
C SER A 50 13.61 4.29 -15.41
N PRO A 51 13.84 3.58 -16.54
CA PRO A 51 15.18 3.46 -17.09
C PRO A 51 15.72 4.85 -17.49
N PRO A 52 17.04 5.01 -17.70
CA PRO A 52 17.64 6.31 -17.99
C PRO A 52 16.90 7.08 -19.09
N ASN A 53 16.51 8.33 -18.75
CA ASN A 53 15.78 9.29 -19.57
C ASN A 53 14.44 8.81 -20.14
N ARG A 54 13.78 7.84 -19.51
CA ARG A 54 12.49 7.31 -19.97
C ARG A 54 11.64 6.89 -18.79
N VAL A 55 10.33 7.20 -18.84
CA VAL A 55 9.33 6.61 -17.97
C VAL A 55 8.45 5.69 -18.81
N ARG A 56 8.33 4.43 -18.40
CA ARG A 56 7.47 3.46 -19.06
C ARG A 56 6.29 3.15 -18.15
N LEU A 57 5.07 3.33 -18.67
CA LEU A 57 3.82 2.99 -18.00
C LEU A 57 3.29 1.67 -18.54
N ASN A 58 2.79 0.80 -17.67
CA ASN A 58 2.21 -0.47 -18.08
C ASN A 58 0.76 -0.29 -18.56
N ALA A 59 0.53 -0.54 -19.85
CA ALA A 59 -0.75 -0.33 -20.51
C ALA A 59 -1.86 -1.26 -20.00
N THR A 60 -1.53 -2.34 -19.27
CA THR A 60 -2.55 -3.17 -18.59
C THR A 60 -3.35 -2.37 -17.55
N HIS A 61 -2.76 -1.29 -17.00
CA HIS A 61 -3.40 -0.40 -16.04
C HIS A 61 -4.12 0.81 -16.68
N ALA A 62 -4.21 0.87 -18.02
CA ALA A 62 -4.80 2.03 -18.72
C ALA A 62 -6.28 2.27 -18.41
N ARG A 63 -7.04 1.25 -17.98
CA ARG A 63 -8.41 1.43 -17.47
C ARG A 63 -8.37 2.17 -16.13
N MET A 64 -7.60 1.65 -15.18
CA MET A 64 -7.39 2.25 -13.86
C MET A 64 -6.93 3.72 -13.95
N PHE A 65 -5.96 4.04 -14.81
CA PHE A 65 -5.51 5.42 -14.99
C PHE A 65 -6.55 6.38 -15.57
N ARG A 66 -7.56 5.86 -16.29
CA ARG A 66 -8.68 6.67 -16.79
C ARG A 66 -9.73 6.88 -15.71
N ASP A 67 -10.05 5.82 -14.98
CA ASP A 67 -11.14 5.81 -14.00
C ASP A 67 -10.71 6.51 -12.69
N LYS A 68 -9.41 6.55 -12.39
CA LYS A 68 -8.81 7.21 -11.22
C LYS A 68 -7.68 8.15 -11.64
N PRO A 69 -8.00 9.39 -12.05
CA PRO A 69 -7.01 10.32 -12.58
C PRO A 69 -5.81 10.57 -11.66
N GLY A 70 -6.02 10.73 -10.34
CA GLY A 70 -4.93 10.96 -9.37
C GLY A 70 -3.93 9.80 -9.27
N MET A 71 -4.33 8.57 -9.62
CA MET A 71 -3.41 7.44 -9.63
C MET A 71 -2.36 7.54 -10.74
N LEU A 72 -2.71 8.11 -11.89
CA LEU A 72 -1.73 8.41 -12.94
C LEU A 72 -0.75 9.48 -12.47
N ASP A 73 -1.25 10.48 -11.75
CA ASP A 73 -0.48 11.66 -11.34
C ASP A 73 0.57 11.24 -10.31
N GLN A 74 0.17 10.49 -9.28
CA GLN A 74 1.09 9.90 -8.31
C GLN A 74 2.17 9.04 -8.97
N VAL A 75 1.77 8.11 -9.86
CA VAL A 75 2.74 7.23 -10.55
C VAL A 75 3.70 8.06 -11.40
N LEU A 76 3.22 9.03 -12.18
CA LEU A 76 4.09 9.86 -13.01
C LEU A 76 5.05 10.72 -12.17
N ILE A 77 4.59 11.31 -11.08
CA ILE A 77 5.46 12.12 -10.20
C ILE A 77 6.57 11.25 -9.60
N HIS A 78 6.22 10.06 -9.11
CA HIS A 78 7.18 9.09 -8.57
C HIS A 78 8.26 8.74 -9.61
N GLU A 79 7.84 8.34 -10.81
CA GLU A 79 8.78 7.97 -11.88
C GLU A 79 9.61 9.17 -12.36
N MET A 80 9.03 10.36 -12.44
CA MET A 80 9.76 11.60 -12.74
C MET A 80 10.79 11.95 -11.68
N ALA A 81 10.56 11.59 -10.41
CA ALA A 81 11.57 11.76 -9.37
C ALA A 81 12.78 10.86 -9.62
N HIS A 82 12.61 9.63 -10.12
CA HIS A 82 13.73 8.79 -10.56
C HIS A 82 14.50 9.38 -11.74
N VAL A 83 13.79 10.00 -12.70
CA VAL A 83 14.45 10.75 -13.79
C VAL A 83 15.31 11.90 -13.23
N ALA A 84 14.82 12.62 -12.22
CA ALA A 84 15.56 13.72 -11.59
C ALA A 84 16.68 13.26 -10.63
N GLN A 85 16.53 12.12 -9.96
CA GLN A 85 17.59 11.49 -9.18
C GLN A 85 18.81 11.23 -10.06
N HIS A 86 18.57 10.65 -11.24
CA HIS A 86 19.57 10.39 -12.29
C HIS A 86 20.85 9.75 -11.71
N TYR A 87 20.67 8.77 -10.82
CA TYR A 87 21.76 8.10 -10.10
C TYR A 87 22.60 7.20 -11.02
N GLU A 88 21.96 6.59 -12.02
CA GLU A 88 22.64 5.82 -13.06
C GLU A 88 22.98 6.73 -14.25
N GLN A 89 24.27 7.00 -14.46
CA GLN A 89 24.70 7.82 -15.59
C GLN A 89 25.71 7.12 -16.50
N PRO A 90 25.53 7.12 -17.83
CA PRO A 90 26.52 6.59 -18.75
C PRO A 90 27.79 7.45 -18.77
N ILE A 91 28.96 6.81 -18.64
CA ILE A 91 30.29 7.47 -18.73
C ILE A 91 30.78 7.49 -20.19
N ILE A 92 30.65 6.39 -20.94
CA ILE A 92 31.11 6.28 -22.34
C ILE A 92 30.02 5.59 -23.17
N GLY A 93 29.08 6.38 -23.71
CA GLY A 93 27.92 5.84 -24.43
C GLY A 93 27.14 4.83 -23.58
N ARG A 94 26.39 3.92 -24.21
CA ARG A 94 25.64 2.85 -23.48
C ARG A 94 26.54 1.76 -22.87
N TRP A 95 27.87 1.88 -22.97
CA TRP A 95 28.82 0.80 -22.68
C TRP A 95 29.32 0.78 -21.22
N LEU A 96 29.32 1.92 -20.53
CA LEU A 96 29.74 2.02 -19.13
C LEU A 96 28.76 2.91 -18.36
N VAL A 97 28.07 2.35 -17.36
CA VAL A 97 27.20 3.11 -16.44
C VAL A 97 27.97 3.34 -15.14
N ARG A 98 28.14 4.60 -14.74
CA ARG A 98 28.46 4.97 -13.37
C ARG A 98 27.21 4.72 -12.54
N SER A 99 27.11 3.51 -11.98
CA SER A 99 26.11 3.20 -10.98
C SER A 99 26.83 3.16 -9.64
N HIS A 100 26.62 4.17 -8.81
CA HIS A 100 26.72 3.93 -7.38
C HIS A 100 25.40 3.26 -7.05
N ASP A 101 25.43 1.99 -6.62
CA ASP A 101 24.23 1.23 -6.26
C ASP A 101 23.63 1.88 -5.00
N PRO A 102 22.70 2.86 -5.14
CA PRO A 102 22.22 3.59 -4.00
C PRO A 102 21.25 2.67 -3.25
N PRO A 103 21.16 2.73 -1.92
CA PRO A 103 20.19 1.91 -1.20
C PRO A 103 18.79 2.16 -1.77
N ALA A 104 18.19 1.13 -2.38
CA ALA A 104 16.97 1.26 -3.18
C ALA A 104 15.83 1.94 -2.39
N HIS A 105 15.74 1.66 -1.09
CA HIS A 105 14.74 2.24 -0.21
C HIS A 105 14.81 3.78 -0.14
N TRP A 106 15.98 4.39 -0.28
CA TRP A 106 16.08 5.85 -0.35
C TRP A 106 15.71 6.40 -1.71
N ALA A 107 16.04 5.70 -2.81
CA ALA A 107 15.58 6.09 -4.13
C ALA A 107 14.04 6.10 -4.22
N GLU A 108 13.40 5.01 -3.78
CA GLU A 108 11.94 4.88 -3.71
C GLU A 108 11.32 5.88 -2.71
N GLY A 109 11.96 6.04 -1.54
CA GLY A 109 11.47 6.95 -0.50
C GLY A 109 11.51 8.42 -0.89
N ILE A 110 12.57 8.86 -1.59
CA ILE A 110 12.67 10.22 -2.12
C ILE A 110 11.59 10.43 -3.20
N ALA A 111 11.31 9.43 -4.03
CA ALA A 111 10.27 9.52 -5.05
C ALA A 111 8.88 9.73 -4.43
N ASP A 112 8.53 8.98 -3.37
CA ASP A 112 7.27 9.18 -2.65
C ASP A 112 7.25 10.47 -1.81
N TYR A 113 8.39 10.90 -1.25
CA TYR A 113 8.51 12.23 -0.63
C TYR A 113 8.13 13.34 -1.62
N VAL A 114 8.59 13.25 -2.88
CA VAL A 114 8.26 14.24 -3.93
C VAL A 114 6.77 14.22 -4.25
N CYS A 115 6.15 13.03 -4.37
CA CYS A 115 4.70 12.90 -4.49
C CYS A 115 3.98 13.66 -3.38
N PHE A 116 4.37 13.42 -2.12
CA PHE A 116 3.76 14.06 -0.97
C PHE A 116 3.95 15.58 -0.94
N LYS A 117 5.13 16.10 -1.30
CA LYS A 117 5.38 17.55 -1.40
C LYS A 117 4.56 18.24 -2.50
N LEU A 118 4.17 17.50 -3.54
CA LEU A 118 3.32 17.99 -4.63
C LEU A 118 1.81 17.76 -4.38
N GLY A 119 1.44 17.19 -3.22
CA GLY A 119 0.05 17.02 -2.80
C GLY A 119 -0.56 15.65 -3.11
N GLU A 120 0.18 14.75 -3.77
CA GLU A 120 -0.26 13.38 -4.01
C GLU A 120 0.05 12.51 -2.80
N THR A 121 -0.95 12.22 -1.97
CA THR A 121 -0.79 11.43 -0.72
C THR A 121 -1.56 10.12 -0.74
N ASN A 122 -1.11 9.14 0.05
CA ASN A 122 -1.73 7.80 0.20
C ASN A 122 -2.88 7.78 1.23
N GLY A 123 -3.55 8.92 1.45
CA GLY A 123 -4.60 9.08 2.45
C GLY A 123 -5.08 10.53 2.52
N ARG A 124 -5.52 10.97 3.71
CA ARG A 124 -5.76 12.41 3.97
C ARG A 124 -4.47 13.22 4.09
N CYS A 125 -3.38 12.54 4.42
CA CYS A 125 -2.05 13.09 4.56
C CYS A 125 -1.03 12.01 4.20
N ALA A 126 0.23 12.41 3.98
CA ALA A 126 1.33 11.49 3.77
C ALA A 126 1.52 10.60 5.01
N GLN A 127 1.43 9.29 4.82
CA GLN A 127 1.48 8.33 5.92
C GLN A 127 2.32 7.11 5.56
N CYS A 128 2.97 6.54 6.56
CA CYS A 128 3.57 5.22 6.49
C CYS A 128 2.44 4.18 6.61
N ASP A 129 2.23 3.41 5.54
CA ASP A 129 1.19 2.38 5.47
C ASP A 129 1.74 0.95 5.59
N PHE A 130 0.82 -0.01 5.78
CA PHE A 130 1.14 -1.40 6.05
C PHE A 130 1.74 -2.16 4.85
N SER A 131 1.72 -1.60 3.64
CA SER A 131 2.30 -2.24 2.45
C SER A 131 3.82 -2.26 2.56
N TYR A 132 4.39 -1.18 3.10
CA TYR A 132 5.83 -0.95 3.21
C TYR A 132 6.24 -0.45 4.61
N PRO A 133 5.88 -1.14 5.71
CA PRO A 133 5.85 -0.63 7.10
C PRO A 133 7.21 -0.33 7.76
N ASP A 134 8.27 -0.23 6.98
CA ASP A 134 9.63 0.10 7.42
C ASP A 134 10.23 1.05 6.38
N PHE A 135 10.96 2.11 6.80
CA PHE A 135 11.65 3.00 5.85
C PHE A 135 12.60 2.23 4.91
N ARG A 136 13.14 1.08 5.35
CA ARG A 136 13.98 0.19 4.52
C ARG A 136 13.21 -0.54 3.42
N SER A 137 11.87 -0.50 3.47
CA SER A 137 11.02 -0.98 2.40
C SER A 137 10.90 0.03 1.26
N GLY A 138 11.31 1.30 1.47
CA GLY A 138 11.11 2.39 0.52
C GLY A 138 9.70 2.95 0.54
N TYR A 139 9.27 3.51 -0.60
CA TYR A 139 7.91 3.97 -0.85
C TYR A 139 7.34 4.87 0.26
N SER A 140 6.04 4.73 0.57
CA SER A 140 5.26 5.65 1.37
C SER A 140 5.81 5.84 2.78
N CYS A 141 6.29 4.79 3.43
CA CYS A 141 6.89 4.89 4.75
C CYS A 141 8.22 5.64 4.74
N ALA A 142 9.09 5.36 3.77
CA ALA A 142 10.34 6.11 3.64
C ALA A 142 10.07 7.58 3.29
N GLY A 143 9.13 7.87 2.39
CA GLY A 143 8.74 9.24 2.04
C GLY A 143 8.14 10.01 3.21
N ALA A 144 7.25 9.39 3.99
CA ALA A 144 6.66 10.00 5.19
C ALA A 144 7.71 10.21 6.29
N PHE A 145 8.65 9.27 6.43
CA PHE A 145 9.79 9.41 7.33
C PHE A 145 10.68 10.59 6.94
N LEU A 146 11.05 10.72 5.66
CA LEU A 146 11.85 11.83 5.16
C LEU A 146 11.15 13.19 5.36
N LEU A 147 9.83 13.26 5.16
CA LEU A 147 9.05 14.46 5.48
C LEU A 147 9.14 14.83 6.96
N TYR A 148 9.02 13.86 7.86
CA TYR A 148 9.15 14.08 9.30
C TYR A 148 10.53 14.62 9.66
N VAL A 149 11.59 13.96 9.19
CA VAL A 149 12.97 14.33 9.53
C VAL A 149 13.29 15.72 8.98
N GLU A 150 12.94 16.00 7.72
CA GLU A 150 13.19 17.30 7.11
C GLU A 150 12.48 18.42 7.86
N ARG A 151 11.19 18.23 8.17
CA ARG A 151 10.39 19.23 8.87
C ARG A 151 10.89 19.49 10.29
N THR A 152 11.41 18.47 10.96
CA THR A 152 11.73 18.53 12.40
C THR A 152 13.16 18.97 12.66
N TYR A 153 14.11 18.55 11.81
CA TYR A 153 15.54 18.68 12.09
C TYR A 153 16.29 19.56 11.09
N ASN A 154 16.05 19.40 9.79
CA ASN A 154 16.83 20.08 8.75
C ASN A 154 16.03 20.19 7.45
N SER A 155 15.64 21.40 7.08
CA SER A 155 14.81 21.69 5.90
C SER A 155 15.47 21.36 4.55
N ASP A 156 16.78 21.11 4.54
CA ASP A 156 17.54 20.71 3.34
C ASP A 156 17.93 19.23 3.34
N LEU A 157 17.50 18.45 4.35
CA LEU A 157 17.92 17.07 4.54
C LEU A 157 17.70 16.20 3.30
N VAL A 158 16.54 16.29 2.65
CA VAL A 158 16.25 15.43 1.47
C VAL A 158 17.08 15.84 0.25
N ARG A 159 17.31 17.15 0.05
CA ARG A 159 18.23 17.63 -1.00
C ARG A 159 19.64 17.10 -0.77
N GLN A 160 20.15 17.22 0.45
CA GLN A 160 21.48 16.73 0.82
C GLN A 160 21.60 15.21 0.68
N LEU A 161 20.58 14.46 1.10
CA LEU A 161 20.51 13.00 0.93
C LEU A 161 20.56 12.62 -0.55
N ASN A 162 19.74 13.26 -1.39
CA ASN A 162 19.69 13.04 -2.83
C ASN A 162 21.06 13.29 -3.49
N THR A 163 21.75 14.37 -3.13
CA THR A 163 23.12 14.67 -3.59
C THR A 163 24.11 13.59 -3.15
N ARG A 164 24.09 13.17 -1.89
CA ARG A 164 24.96 12.12 -1.35
C ARG A 164 24.77 10.80 -2.10
N LEU A 165 23.51 10.40 -2.34
CA LEU A 165 23.17 9.19 -3.11
C LEU A 165 23.67 9.29 -4.55
N ARG A 166 23.44 10.43 -5.22
CA ARG A 166 23.91 10.67 -6.60
C ARG A 166 25.42 10.53 -6.75
N HIS A 167 26.17 10.98 -5.75
CA HIS A 167 27.63 10.93 -5.76
C HIS A 167 28.23 9.67 -5.11
N GLY A 168 27.41 8.73 -4.64
CA GLY A 168 27.87 7.49 -4.00
C GLY A 168 28.49 7.69 -2.62
N GLY A 169 28.24 8.82 -1.97
CA GLY A 169 28.81 9.20 -0.68
C GLY A 169 27.85 9.02 0.50
N TYR A 170 26.83 8.16 0.36
CA TYR A 170 25.86 7.90 1.41
C TYR A 170 26.38 6.88 2.45
N SER A 171 26.21 7.22 3.72
CA SER A 171 26.27 6.30 4.86
C SER A 171 25.19 6.71 5.87
N ASP A 172 24.77 5.81 6.77
CA ASP A 172 23.76 6.13 7.80
C ASP A 172 24.23 7.26 8.77
N GLU A 173 25.55 7.49 8.88
CA GLU A 173 26.12 8.61 9.65
C GLU A 173 25.69 9.98 9.12
N PHE A 174 25.28 10.06 7.84
CA PHE A 174 24.68 11.27 7.27
C PHE A 174 23.57 11.83 8.16
N PHE A 175 22.68 10.98 8.66
CA PHE A 175 21.57 11.41 9.50
C PHE A 175 22.07 11.97 10.84
N ALA A 176 23.06 11.34 11.46
CA ALA A 176 23.67 11.83 12.70
C ALA A 176 24.32 13.20 12.50
N ASN A 177 25.07 13.36 11.41
CA ASN A 177 25.73 14.63 11.08
C ASN A 177 24.72 15.75 10.76
N ALA A 178 23.63 15.41 10.07
CA ALA A 178 22.63 16.39 9.64
C ALA A 178 21.60 16.75 10.71
N THR A 179 21.40 15.92 11.74
CA THR A 179 20.30 16.06 12.71
C THR A 179 20.72 15.98 14.18
N GLY A 180 21.94 15.52 14.47
CA GLY A 180 22.37 15.16 15.83
C GLY A 180 21.78 13.85 16.37
N ARG A 181 20.98 13.12 15.57
CA ARG A 181 20.34 11.86 15.92
C ARG A 181 20.75 10.74 14.95
N SER A 182 21.00 9.55 15.47
CA SER A 182 21.24 8.39 14.60
C SER A 182 19.99 8.00 13.83
N LEU A 183 20.14 7.37 12.66
CA LEU A 183 19.02 6.87 11.87
C LEU A 183 18.06 5.96 12.67
N PRO A 184 18.52 5.03 13.53
CA PRO A 184 17.65 4.28 14.42
C PRO A 184 16.85 5.15 15.41
N GLN A 185 17.46 6.20 15.98
CA GLN A 185 16.77 7.13 16.88
C GLN A 185 15.65 7.88 16.15
N LEU A 186 15.96 8.44 14.98
CA LEU A 186 14.98 9.13 14.15
C LEU A 186 13.80 8.21 13.77
N TRP A 187 14.10 6.95 13.42
CA TRP A 187 13.05 5.98 13.10
C TRP A 187 12.14 5.67 14.29
N MET A 188 12.71 5.48 15.49
CA MET A 188 11.92 5.29 16.71
C MET A 188 11.03 6.49 17.03
N GLU A 189 11.54 7.71 16.85
CA GLU A 189 10.75 8.92 17.05
C GLU A 189 9.60 9.04 16.03
N PHE A 190 9.88 8.76 14.74
CA PHE A 190 8.86 8.78 13.70
C PHE A 190 7.71 7.81 13.99
N GLN A 191 8.01 6.63 14.53
CA GLN A 191 6.99 5.64 14.92
C GLN A 191 6.02 6.15 15.99
N GLN A 192 6.37 7.21 16.74
CA GLN A 192 5.48 7.83 17.72
C GLN A 192 4.56 8.91 17.11
N THR A 193 4.71 9.22 15.82
CA THR A 193 3.90 10.23 15.15
C THR A 193 2.65 9.63 14.53
N ALA A 194 1.62 10.45 14.33
CA ALA A 194 0.39 10.02 13.63
C ALA A 194 0.61 9.59 12.17
N ALA A 195 1.75 9.97 11.56
CA ALA A 195 2.10 9.54 10.22
C ALA A 195 2.53 8.05 10.18
N PHE A 196 2.93 7.46 11.31
CA PHE A 196 3.16 6.02 11.43
C PHE A 196 1.85 5.33 11.83
N THR A 197 1.16 4.75 10.85
CA THR A 197 -0.20 4.27 11.08
C THR A 197 -0.23 3.04 11.99
N PRO A 198 -1.33 2.80 12.74
CA PRO A 198 -1.46 1.60 13.55
C PRO A 198 -1.31 0.29 12.75
N ASN A 199 -1.72 0.25 11.48
CA ASN A 199 -1.52 -0.94 10.66
C ASN A 199 -0.08 -1.09 10.15
N ALA A 200 0.65 -0.01 9.93
CA ALA A 200 2.09 -0.09 9.71
C ALA A 200 2.78 -0.69 10.94
N ALA A 201 2.42 -0.25 12.16
CA ALA A 201 2.93 -0.83 13.39
C ALA A 201 2.63 -2.34 13.50
N ARG A 202 1.38 -2.76 13.22
CA ARG A 202 0.98 -4.17 13.24
C ARG A 202 1.71 -5.02 12.19
N MET A 203 1.89 -4.50 10.97
CA MET A 203 2.64 -5.22 9.94
C MET A 203 4.14 -5.28 10.25
N LEU A 204 4.72 -4.20 10.79
CA LEU A 204 6.11 -4.19 11.22
C LEU A 204 6.35 -5.24 12.30
N ALA A 205 5.50 -5.28 13.34
CA ALA A 205 5.56 -6.27 14.41
C ALA A 205 5.40 -7.70 13.88
N LEU A 206 4.46 -7.93 12.94
CA LEU A 206 4.29 -9.24 12.30
C LEU A 206 5.56 -9.64 11.53
N ARG A 207 6.11 -8.76 10.69
CA ARG A 207 7.35 -9.03 9.95
C ARG A 207 8.53 -9.32 10.88
N GLN A 208 8.65 -8.59 12.00
CA GLN A 208 9.67 -8.86 13.02
C GLN A 208 9.49 -10.25 13.66
N ALA A 209 8.27 -10.63 14.03
CA ALA A 209 7.97 -11.95 14.57
C ALA A 209 8.27 -13.08 13.55
N LEU A 210 8.16 -12.79 12.26
CA LEU A 210 8.52 -13.70 11.17
C LEU A 210 10.01 -13.70 10.83
N GLY A 211 10.83 -12.90 11.53
CA GLY A 211 12.29 -12.90 11.38
C GLY A 211 12.80 -12.05 10.21
N TYR A 212 12.05 -11.05 9.76
CA TYR A 212 12.53 -10.13 8.73
C TYR A 212 13.77 -9.36 9.21
N VAL A 213 14.77 -9.23 8.34
CA VAL A 213 15.99 -8.46 8.59
C VAL A 213 16.16 -7.43 7.48
N GLN A 214 16.34 -6.16 7.84
CA GLN A 214 16.50 -5.05 6.88
C GLN A 214 15.39 -5.03 5.81
N GLY A 215 14.15 -5.31 6.21
CA GLY A 215 12.98 -5.34 5.32
C GLY A 215 12.83 -6.61 4.47
N LYS A 216 13.79 -7.55 4.53
CA LYS A 216 13.77 -8.80 3.74
C LYS A 216 13.29 -9.99 4.59
N PRO A 217 12.41 -10.87 4.04
CA PRO A 217 12.03 -12.10 4.71
C PRO A 217 13.19 -13.12 4.75
N PRO A 218 13.23 -14.01 5.76
CA PRO A 218 14.09 -15.19 5.72
C PRO A 218 13.56 -16.23 4.71
N GLU A 219 14.40 -17.18 4.28
CA GLU A 219 14.01 -18.22 3.30
C GLU A 219 12.84 -19.11 3.77
N ASP A 220 12.73 -19.33 5.08
CA ASP A 220 11.71 -20.16 5.73
C ASP A 220 10.47 -19.35 6.19
N VAL A 221 10.31 -18.10 5.72
CA VAL A 221 9.23 -17.19 6.17
C VAL A 221 7.83 -17.79 6.06
N GLU A 222 7.58 -18.65 5.07
CA GLU A 222 6.31 -19.33 4.87
C GLU A 222 5.99 -20.30 6.01
N GLN A 223 6.99 -21.07 6.46
CA GLN A 223 6.86 -22.01 7.56
C GLN A 223 6.67 -21.25 8.87
N ARG A 224 7.43 -20.16 9.07
CA ARG A 224 7.27 -19.25 10.21
C ARG A 224 5.88 -18.65 10.26
N PHE A 225 5.36 -18.18 9.12
CA PHE A 225 4.03 -17.59 9.06
C PHE A 225 2.95 -18.62 9.36
N LYS A 226 3.06 -19.84 8.83
CA LYS A 226 2.13 -20.92 9.19
C LYS A 226 2.16 -21.20 10.70
N ALA A 227 3.33 -21.33 11.31
CA ALA A 227 3.47 -21.56 12.75
C ALA A 227 2.91 -20.38 13.57
N PHE A 228 3.17 -19.15 13.13
CA PHE A 228 2.63 -17.94 13.74
C PHE A 228 1.10 -17.92 13.72
N VAL A 229 0.48 -18.24 12.59
CA VAL A 229 -0.98 -18.36 12.46
C VAL A 229 -1.52 -19.45 13.38
N ASP A 230 -0.86 -20.61 13.46
CA ASP A 230 -1.31 -21.72 14.32
C ASP A 230 -1.28 -21.36 15.82
N GLN A 231 -0.38 -20.46 16.23
CA GLN A 231 -0.24 -19.99 17.62
C GLN A 231 -1.15 -18.79 17.95
N ASN A 232 -1.42 -17.91 16.97
CA ASN A 232 -2.01 -16.59 17.22
C ASN A 232 -3.44 -16.42 16.65
N ALA A 233 -3.99 -17.43 15.96
CA ALA A 233 -5.35 -17.37 15.42
C ALA A 233 -6.25 -18.46 16.00
N ASP A 234 -7.49 -18.08 16.32
CA ASP A 234 -8.53 -19.04 16.70
C ASP A 234 -8.93 -19.96 15.52
N ALA A 235 -9.68 -21.02 15.81
CA ALA A 235 -10.08 -22.01 14.81
C ALA A 235 -10.84 -21.38 13.62
N LEU A 236 -11.72 -20.43 13.90
CA LEU A 236 -12.56 -19.78 12.88
C LEU A 236 -11.72 -18.90 11.95
N THR A 237 -10.78 -18.14 12.50
CA THR A 237 -9.85 -17.29 11.77
C THR A 237 -8.95 -18.13 10.87
N ARG A 238 -8.47 -19.27 11.36
CA ARG A 238 -7.69 -20.23 10.54
C ARG A 238 -8.50 -20.82 9.39
N GLU A 239 -9.79 -21.08 9.59
CA GLU A 239 -10.68 -21.51 8.50
C GLU A 239 -10.90 -20.40 7.47
N LEU A 240 -11.18 -19.17 7.93
CA LEU A 240 -11.38 -18.02 7.05
C LEU A 240 -10.12 -17.72 6.22
N LEU A 241 -8.93 -17.79 6.82
CA LEU A 241 -7.67 -17.58 6.10
C LEU A 241 -7.47 -18.55 4.93
N LYS A 242 -7.94 -19.79 5.05
CA LYS A 242 -7.90 -20.78 3.95
C LYS A 242 -8.87 -20.43 2.82
N ALA A 243 -9.95 -19.70 3.13
CA ALA A 243 -10.96 -19.27 2.17
C ALA A 243 -10.61 -17.94 1.47
N VAL A 244 -9.68 -17.15 2.02
CA VAL A 244 -9.20 -15.91 1.39
C VAL A 244 -8.52 -16.24 0.06
N ARG A 245 -9.10 -15.75 -1.04
CA ARG A 245 -8.52 -15.85 -2.37
C ARG A 245 -7.66 -14.62 -2.65
N VAL A 246 -6.36 -14.83 -2.81
CA VAL A 246 -5.41 -13.78 -3.21
C VAL A 246 -5.23 -13.77 -4.74
N PRO A 247 -5.10 -12.60 -5.39
CA PRO A 247 -4.99 -12.51 -6.85
C PRO A 247 -3.83 -13.31 -7.47
N ALA A 248 -2.74 -13.49 -6.72
CA ALA A 248 -1.59 -14.30 -7.10
C ALA A 248 -1.30 -15.35 -6.02
N ALA A 249 -1.37 -16.63 -6.40
CA ALA A 249 -0.98 -17.73 -5.50
C ALA A 249 0.49 -17.57 -5.09
N GLY A 250 0.77 -17.68 -3.79
CA GLY A 250 2.11 -17.45 -3.24
C GLY A 250 2.42 -16.01 -2.83
N ASP A 251 1.51 -15.05 -3.05
CA ASP A 251 1.67 -13.69 -2.52
C ASP A 251 1.61 -13.73 -0.99
N LEU A 252 2.78 -13.73 -0.36
CA LEU A 252 2.92 -13.71 1.10
C LEU A 252 2.36 -12.40 1.67
N GLN A 253 2.64 -11.26 1.04
CA GLN A 253 2.18 -9.95 1.51
C GLN A 253 0.65 -9.91 1.59
N ALA A 254 -0.05 -10.37 0.56
CA ALA A 254 -1.51 -10.44 0.58
C ALA A 254 -2.05 -11.34 1.71
N ARG A 255 -1.35 -12.44 2.02
CA ARG A 255 -1.72 -13.33 3.14
C ARG A 255 -1.44 -12.72 4.51
N LEU A 256 -0.33 -11.98 4.67
CA LEU A 256 -0.06 -11.21 5.89
C LEU A 256 -1.15 -10.15 6.12
N VAL A 257 -1.56 -9.45 5.06
CA VAL A 257 -2.66 -8.48 5.08
C VAL A 257 -3.98 -9.15 5.46
N GLY A 258 -4.31 -10.29 4.86
CA GLY A 258 -5.49 -11.08 5.21
C GLY A 258 -5.49 -11.51 6.69
N PHE A 259 -4.34 -11.93 7.21
CA PHE A 259 -4.18 -12.25 8.63
C PHE A 259 -4.42 -11.03 9.52
N LEU A 260 -3.78 -9.89 9.25
CA LEU A 260 -3.97 -8.67 10.03
C LEU A 260 -5.42 -8.17 9.98
N TYR A 261 -6.10 -8.33 8.85
CA TYR A 261 -7.50 -7.98 8.73
C TYR A 261 -8.38 -8.88 9.60
N LEU A 262 -8.22 -10.19 9.51
CA LEU A 262 -9.03 -11.14 10.28
C LEU A 262 -8.78 -11.07 11.80
N THR A 263 -7.56 -10.68 12.19
CA THR A 263 -7.13 -10.51 13.59
C THR A 263 -7.14 -9.07 14.07
N GLN A 264 -7.86 -8.18 13.38
CA GLN A 264 -7.99 -6.79 13.83
C GLN A 264 -8.63 -6.69 15.22
N PRO A 265 -8.32 -5.64 16.01
CA PRO A 265 -9.06 -5.35 17.24
C PRO A 265 -10.58 -5.36 16.99
N GLY A 266 -11.35 -5.93 17.92
CA GLY A 266 -12.80 -6.13 17.79
C GLY A 266 -13.20 -7.26 16.82
N GLY A 267 -12.25 -7.94 16.17
CA GLY A 267 -12.50 -9.01 15.20
C GLY A 267 -12.97 -8.51 13.83
N ALA A 268 -12.89 -9.38 12.81
CA ALA A 268 -13.39 -9.05 11.46
C ALA A 268 -14.89 -9.31 11.32
N ALA A 269 -15.54 -8.57 10.42
CA ALA A 269 -16.97 -8.72 10.13
C ALA A 269 -17.35 -10.15 9.69
N GLU A 270 -16.46 -10.83 8.98
CA GLU A 270 -16.59 -12.25 8.60
C GLU A 270 -16.74 -13.17 9.81
N THR A 271 -15.94 -12.93 10.86
CA THR A 271 -16.02 -13.74 12.09
C THR A 271 -17.34 -13.52 12.82
N PHE A 272 -17.84 -12.28 12.82
CA PHE A 272 -19.16 -11.95 13.37
C PHE A 272 -20.29 -12.63 12.58
N MET A 273 -20.26 -12.55 11.25
CA MET A 273 -21.24 -13.21 10.38
C MET A 273 -21.24 -14.74 10.55
N ALA A 274 -20.06 -15.34 10.64
CA ALA A 274 -19.93 -16.78 10.89
C ALA A 274 -20.49 -17.18 12.27
N ARG A 275 -20.31 -16.34 13.31
CA ARG A 275 -20.91 -16.56 14.64
C ARG A 275 -22.44 -16.46 14.59
N LEU A 276 -23.00 -15.47 13.88
CA LEU A 276 -24.45 -15.37 13.67
C LEU A 276 -25.00 -16.63 12.97
N GLN A 277 -24.35 -17.09 11.91
CA GLN A 277 -24.77 -18.29 11.18
C GLN A 277 -24.71 -19.54 12.07
N LYS A 278 -23.61 -19.72 12.81
CA LYS A 278 -23.43 -20.86 13.73
C LYS A 278 -24.47 -20.85 14.86
N ALA A 279 -24.88 -19.66 15.31
CA ALA A 279 -25.94 -19.47 16.29
C ALA A 279 -27.37 -19.60 15.72
N GLY A 280 -27.53 -19.72 14.40
CA GLY A 280 -28.85 -19.69 13.75
C GLY A 280 -29.54 -18.33 13.83
N LYS A 281 -28.76 -17.25 13.95
CA LYS A 281 -29.22 -15.86 14.07
C LYS A 281 -28.94 -15.01 12.82
N LEU A 282 -28.35 -15.60 11.78
CA LEU A 282 -28.10 -14.89 10.53
C LEU A 282 -29.44 -14.76 9.75
N PRO A 283 -29.94 -13.54 9.49
CA PRO A 283 -31.23 -13.40 8.80
C PRO A 283 -31.24 -14.04 7.42
N GLY A 284 -32.34 -14.72 7.07
CA GLY A 284 -32.44 -15.51 5.84
C GLY A 284 -31.79 -16.90 5.89
N PHE A 285 -31.09 -17.27 6.96
CA PHE A 285 -30.47 -18.59 7.15
C PHE A 285 -30.94 -19.25 8.45
N ALA A 286 -31.66 -20.37 8.33
CA ALA A 286 -31.99 -21.22 9.47
C ALA A 286 -30.75 -22.00 9.97
N LYS A 287 -30.81 -22.46 11.22
CA LYS A 287 -29.71 -23.20 11.85
C LYS A 287 -29.39 -24.47 11.04
N GLY A 288 -28.13 -24.61 10.64
CA GLY A 288 -27.63 -25.75 9.86
C GLY A 288 -27.73 -25.58 8.35
N GLU A 289 -28.42 -24.54 7.85
CA GLU A 289 -28.43 -24.22 6.43
C GLU A 289 -27.03 -23.79 5.96
N LYS A 290 -26.67 -24.29 4.78
CA LYS A 290 -25.34 -24.09 4.20
C LYS A 290 -25.43 -23.13 3.01
N GLY A 291 -24.39 -22.33 2.87
CA GLY A 291 -24.26 -21.35 1.80
C GLY A 291 -22.81 -20.92 1.65
N THR A 292 -22.59 -19.90 0.84
CA THR A 292 -21.29 -19.24 0.73
C THR A 292 -21.47 -17.75 0.93
N LEU A 293 -20.73 -17.20 1.90
CA LEU A 293 -20.60 -15.78 2.16
C LEU A 293 -19.43 -15.25 1.32
N SER A 294 -19.64 -14.12 0.64
CA SER A 294 -18.65 -13.47 -0.21
C SER A 294 -18.49 -12.01 0.19
N SER A 295 -17.25 -11.58 0.30
CA SER A 295 -16.84 -10.18 0.46
C SER A 295 -15.58 -9.92 -0.37
N PHE A 296 -15.36 -8.66 -0.70
CA PHE A 296 -14.10 -8.21 -1.29
C PHE A 296 -13.32 -7.43 -0.24
N LEU A 297 -12.15 -7.94 0.11
CA LEU A 297 -11.18 -7.21 0.92
C LEU A 297 -10.45 -6.20 0.02
N ASN A 298 -10.49 -4.92 0.38
CA ASN A 298 -9.58 -3.91 -0.16
C ASN A 298 -8.62 -3.42 0.93
N ALA A 299 -7.54 -2.74 0.55
CA ALA A 299 -6.56 -2.19 1.49
C ALA A 299 -7.21 -1.21 2.49
N ASP A 300 -8.21 -0.44 2.04
CA ASP A 300 -9.02 0.45 2.89
C ASP A 300 -9.79 -0.31 3.96
N ALA A 301 -9.97 -1.63 3.80
CA ALA A 301 -10.66 -2.45 4.79
C ALA A 301 -9.89 -2.58 6.11
N LEU A 302 -8.58 -2.28 6.09
CA LEU A 302 -7.75 -2.15 7.28
C LEU A 302 -7.83 -0.76 7.92
N SER A 303 -8.48 0.24 7.30
CA SER A 303 -8.53 1.61 7.81
C SER A 303 -8.96 1.69 9.27
N VAL A 304 -8.29 2.56 10.02
CA VAL A 304 -8.63 2.91 11.40
C VAL A 304 -9.65 4.07 11.48
N SER A 305 -10.26 4.44 10.36
CA SER A 305 -11.31 5.47 10.31
C SER A 305 -12.67 4.83 10.64
N PHE A 306 -13.35 5.40 11.63
CA PHE A 306 -14.66 4.95 12.09
C PHE A 306 -15.71 6.08 11.98
N PRO A 307 -17.01 5.76 11.84
CA PRO A 307 -17.57 4.41 11.72
C PRO A 307 -17.19 3.74 10.40
N VAL A 308 -17.18 2.42 10.38
CA VAL A 308 -16.84 1.63 9.21
C VAL A 308 -17.98 0.70 8.83
N ASN A 309 -18.34 0.70 7.54
CA ASN A 309 -19.39 -0.16 6.98
C ASN A 309 -18.79 -1.25 6.09
N ARG A 310 -19.41 -2.43 6.10
CA ARG A 310 -19.05 -3.58 5.27
C ARG A 310 -20.29 -4.21 4.67
N SER A 311 -20.22 -4.49 3.38
CA SER A 311 -21.29 -5.17 2.67
C SER A 311 -20.85 -6.60 2.32
N PHE A 312 -21.77 -7.53 2.48
CA PHE A 312 -21.59 -8.93 2.15
C PHE A 312 -22.71 -9.40 1.25
N THR A 313 -22.38 -10.35 0.37
CA THR A 313 -23.38 -11.15 -0.33
C THR A 313 -23.27 -12.60 0.10
N ALA A 314 -24.38 -13.32 0.09
CA ALA A 314 -24.39 -14.76 0.32
C ALA A 314 -25.34 -15.48 -0.63
N THR A 315 -25.03 -16.74 -0.90
CA THR A 315 -25.90 -17.67 -1.61
C THR A 315 -26.27 -18.82 -0.69
N LYS A 316 -27.53 -19.26 -0.74
CA LYS A 316 -27.97 -20.48 -0.07
C LYS A 316 -27.96 -21.64 -1.05
N ARG A 317 -27.49 -22.80 -0.62
CA ARG A 317 -27.43 -23.98 -1.48
C ARG A 317 -28.84 -24.42 -1.88
N GLY A 318 -29.10 -24.53 -3.19
CA GLY A 318 -30.38 -25.00 -3.72
C GLY A 318 -31.42 -23.90 -3.95
N GLU A 319 -31.08 -22.63 -3.70
CA GLU A 319 -31.95 -21.50 -3.95
C GLU A 319 -31.30 -20.50 -4.93
N PRO A 320 -32.08 -19.87 -5.82
CA PRO A 320 -31.56 -18.88 -6.77
C PRO A 320 -31.43 -17.47 -6.17
N SER A 321 -31.89 -17.26 -4.93
CA SER A 321 -31.86 -15.94 -4.26
C SER A 321 -30.43 -15.54 -3.87
N CYS A 322 -30.14 -14.24 -3.96
CA CYS A 322 -28.94 -13.65 -3.38
C CYS A 322 -29.31 -12.90 -2.11
N TYR A 323 -28.56 -13.14 -1.04
CA TYR A 323 -28.74 -12.51 0.26
C TYR A 323 -27.69 -11.42 0.41
N HIS A 324 -28.06 -10.30 1.03
CA HIS A 324 -27.21 -9.13 1.18
C HIS A 324 -27.23 -8.68 2.63
N TYR A 325 -26.09 -8.21 3.11
CA TYR A 325 -25.93 -7.75 4.48
C TYR A 325 -25.07 -6.50 4.51
N GLU A 326 -25.48 -5.53 5.31
CA GLU A 326 -24.69 -4.34 5.65
C GLU A 326 -24.39 -4.38 7.14
N LEU A 327 -23.11 -4.36 7.50
CA LEU A 327 -22.63 -4.32 8.87
C LEU A 327 -21.93 -2.99 9.12
N ALA A 328 -22.05 -2.48 10.33
CA ALA A 328 -21.33 -1.31 10.78
C ALA A 328 -20.57 -1.59 12.08
N ARG A 329 -19.51 -0.82 12.30
CA ARG A 329 -18.80 -0.78 13.58
C ARG A 329 -18.39 0.66 13.89
N ALA A 330 -18.65 1.10 15.11
CA ALA A 330 -18.50 2.50 15.54
C ALA A 330 -17.08 2.88 16.00
N SER A 331 -16.26 1.92 16.43
CA SER A 331 -14.86 2.12 16.85
C SER A 331 -14.05 0.83 16.65
N ALA A 332 -12.75 0.84 16.96
CA ALA A 332 -11.91 -0.34 16.82
C ALA A 332 -12.30 -1.48 17.79
N GLU A 333 -12.77 -1.14 18.98
CA GLU A 333 -13.12 -2.07 20.06
C GLU A 333 -14.61 -2.42 20.09
N ALA A 334 -15.46 -1.65 19.39
CA ALA A 334 -16.89 -1.93 19.32
C ALA A 334 -17.17 -3.27 18.61
N GLU A 335 -18.24 -3.95 19.03
CA GLU A 335 -18.71 -5.11 18.27
C GLU A 335 -19.30 -4.70 16.92
N TRP A 336 -19.21 -5.59 15.94
CA TRP A 336 -19.93 -5.44 14.68
C TRP A 336 -21.43 -5.52 14.91
N GLN A 337 -22.18 -4.69 14.21
CA GLN A 337 -23.63 -4.67 14.25
C GLN A 337 -24.18 -4.86 12.85
N LEU A 338 -25.14 -5.78 12.70
CA LEU A 338 -25.91 -5.91 11.48
C LEU A 338 -26.86 -4.73 11.36
N GLN A 339 -26.73 -3.93 10.30
CA GLN A 339 -27.56 -2.76 10.05
C GLN A 339 -28.74 -3.10 9.16
N ARG A 340 -28.48 -3.84 8.08
CA ARG A 340 -29.49 -4.24 7.10
C ARG A 340 -29.23 -5.66 6.60
N ALA A 341 -30.30 -6.38 6.33
CA ALA A 341 -30.26 -7.68 5.68
C ALA A 341 -31.47 -7.81 4.76
N TRP A 342 -31.26 -8.25 3.53
CA TRP A 342 -32.34 -8.46 2.56
C TRP A 342 -31.95 -9.56 1.57
N ARG A 343 -32.93 -10.10 0.85
CA ARG A 343 -32.67 -10.98 -0.30
C ARG A 343 -33.26 -10.41 -1.58
N THR A 344 -32.61 -10.71 -2.69
CA THR A 344 -33.04 -10.36 -4.04
C THR A 344 -33.32 -11.60 -4.87
N ASN A 345 -34.26 -11.48 -5.79
CA ASN A 345 -34.46 -12.43 -6.87
C ASN A 345 -33.27 -12.40 -7.86
N PRO A 346 -33.15 -13.38 -8.78
CA PRO A 346 -32.11 -13.39 -9.81
C PRO A 346 -32.09 -12.17 -10.73
N ASP A 347 -33.21 -11.48 -10.89
CA ASP A 347 -33.35 -10.24 -11.65
C ASP A 347 -32.87 -8.99 -10.89
N GLY A 348 -32.42 -9.15 -9.64
CA GLY A 348 -31.92 -8.07 -8.78
C GLY A 348 -33.01 -7.34 -8.00
N THR A 349 -34.29 -7.67 -8.18
CA THR A 349 -35.39 -7.07 -7.42
C THR A 349 -35.34 -7.53 -5.96
N VAL A 350 -35.61 -6.62 -5.01
CA VAL A 350 -35.70 -6.96 -3.58
C VAL A 350 -36.93 -7.83 -3.37
N ALA A 351 -36.71 -9.05 -2.87
CA ALA A 351 -37.77 -10.01 -2.60
C ALA A 351 -38.27 -9.91 -1.15
N GLU A 352 -37.38 -9.62 -0.21
CA GLU A 352 -37.70 -9.55 1.22
C GLU A 352 -36.61 -8.79 1.98
N GLU A 353 -37.01 -7.92 2.92
CA GLU A 353 -36.11 -7.32 3.91
C GLU A 353 -36.29 -8.01 5.26
N TYR A 354 -35.18 -8.29 5.94
CA TYR A 354 -35.17 -8.90 7.25
C TYR A 354 -34.90 -7.84 8.32
N LEU A 355 -35.58 -7.96 9.47
CA LEU A 355 -35.29 -7.12 10.63
C LEU A 355 -33.89 -7.45 11.17
N ALA A 356 -33.02 -6.44 11.23
CA ALA A 356 -31.81 -6.51 12.04
C ALA A 356 -32.22 -6.61 13.51
N ARG A 357 -31.81 -7.67 14.21
CA ARG A 357 -32.10 -7.90 15.63
C ARG A 357 -30.84 -7.84 16.45
#